data_AF-A0A418UQC3-F1
#
_entry.id   AF-A0A418UQC3-F1
#
_cell.length_a   1.000
_cell.length_b   1.000
_cell.length_c   1.000
_cell.angle_alpha   90.00
_cell.angle_beta   90.00
_cell.angle_gamma   90.00
#
_symmetry.space_group_name_H-M   'P 1'
#
loop_
_entity.id
_entity.type
_entity.pdbx_description
1 polymer ?
#
loop_
_entity_poly.entity_id
_entity_poly.type
_entity_poly.pdbx_seq_one_letter_code
_entity_poly.pdbx_strand_id
1 'polypeptide(L)'
;MPTYAHYRSQLEALTERLRVYLDRLEARAREYTAQAASVTAGLQVSDPGAAQEHRAEVRRTVMYLHTKAQRTFDQHLAPFGRIDDDHLTPQERAALENLLETARAMVGDFRTRLERVVDGAPTRSRPGLEDQATDQIPAYQPPEQPRQDLAQQDLPYHDVPQSAGWDRAVEDWRLAQASFTCQRCGTRVPLPELYHVAVYLTCPGCGSRVVFQPSPAMQAAPEWAEELAQEQAAPQRRRYEEQTAQESAPGMRLVHDVYYRLAWFHALSSMLPFYARTRRQAFLGELGSCYQPQSSPQSSRYAEMEYVNIIGSFGDYAAVLRQQGLAAHLELLLAVVRSVMRPGDALAHSVLEGTYTEAAYQQRADAALRLPDALPR
;
A
#
# COMPACT_ATOMS: atom_id res chain seq x y z
N MET A 1 -6.99 -20.66 -23.09
CA MET A 1 -5.88 -19.75 -23.45
C MET A 1 -6.49 -18.41 -23.82
N PRO A 2 -6.12 -17.31 -23.16
CA PRO A 2 -6.57 -15.98 -23.57
C PRO A 2 -6.04 -15.68 -24.98
N THR A 3 -6.86 -15.13 -25.85
CA THR A 3 -6.45 -14.76 -27.22
C THR A 3 -5.92 -13.32 -27.24
N TYR A 4 -5.19 -12.94 -28.29
CA TYR A 4 -4.80 -11.53 -28.51
C TYR A 4 -5.98 -10.55 -28.31
N ALA A 5 -7.15 -10.89 -28.85
CA ALA A 5 -8.36 -10.08 -28.70
C ALA A 5 -8.78 -9.89 -27.23
N HIS A 6 -8.59 -10.90 -26.39
CA HIS A 6 -8.85 -10.83 -24.95
C HIS A 6 -7.87 -9.88 -24.25
N TYR A 7 -6.56 -10.06 -24.49
CA TYR A 7 -5.53 -9.19 -23.90
C TYR A 7 -5.69 -7.73 -24.31
N ARG A 8 -5.98 -7.50 -25.60
CA ARG A 8 -6.23 -6.17 -26.14
C ARG A 8 -7.44 -5.50 -25.50
N SER A 9 -8.59 -6.19 -25.47
CA SER A 9 -9.81 -5.64 -24.87
C SER A 9 -9.65 -5.32 -23.38
N GLN A 10 -8.95 -6.19 -22.65
CA GLN A 10 -8.69 -5.99 -21.23
C GLN A 10 -7.75 -4.79 -20.99
N LEU A 11 -6.68 -4.67 -21.78
CA LEU A 11 -5.74 -3.56 -21.68
C LEU A 11 -6.39 -2.23 -22.07
N GLU A 12 -7.20 -2.19 -23.12
CA GLU A 12 -7.98 -1.00 -23.50
C GLU A 12 -8.91 -0.55 -22.37
N ALA A 13 -9.64 -1.48 -21.74
CA ALA A 13 -10.52 -1.18 -20.62
C ALA A 13 -9.77 -0.67 -19.38
N LEU A 14 -8.58 -1.23 -19.09
CA LEU A 14 -7.74 -0.78 -17.98
C LEU A 14 -7.13 0.60 -18.25
N THR A 15 -6.69 0.87 -19.47
CA THR A 15 -6.17 2.19 -19.88
C THR A 15 -7.24 3.27 -19.75
N GLU A 16 -8.48 2.99 -20.14
CA GLU A 16 -9.58 3.95 -19.98
C GLU A 16 -9.93 4.20 -18.51
N ARG A 17 -9.91 3.16 -17.68
CA ARG A 17 -10.08 3.31 -16.22
C ARG A 17 -8.95 4.11 -15.59
N LEU A 18 -7.72 3.89 -16.04
CA LEU A 18 -6.57 4.67 -15.60
C LEU A 18 -6.78 6.15 -15.96
N ARG A 19 -7.22 6.47 -17.18
CA ARG A 19 -7.54 7.86 -17.59
C ARG A 19 -8.49 8.55 -16.61
N VAL A 20 -9.64 7.93 -16.36
CA VAL A 20 -10.67 8.49 -15.46
C VAL A 20 -10.13 8.62 -14.03
N TYR A 21 -9.34 7.66 -13.58
CA TYR A 21 -8.69 7.72 -12.27
C TYR A 21 -7.72 8.90 -12.16
N LEU A 22 -6.85 9.11 -13.14
CA LEU A 22 -5.91 10.22 -13.17
C LEU A 22 -6.62 11.57 -13.18
N ASP A 23 -7.70 11.71 -13.96
CA ASP A 23 -8.48 12.95 -14.01
C ASP A 23 -9.16 13.25 -12.66
N ARG A 24 -9.63 12.23 -11.94
CA ARG A 24 -10.18 12.39 -10.58
C ARG A 24 -9.10 12.80 -9.56
N LEU A 25 -7.91 12.21 -9.65
CA LEU A 25 -6.79 12.61 -8.80
C LEU A 25 -6.35 14.05 -9.07
N GLU A 26 -6.35 14.48 -10.34
CA GLU A 26 -6.04 15.86 -10.72
C GLU A 26 -7.09 16.85 -10.19
N ALA A 27 -8.38 16.52 -10.33
CA ALA A 27 -9.46 17.34 -9.76
C ALA A 27 -9.28 17.50 -8.24
N ARG A 28 -8.96 16.40 -7.55
CA ARG A 28 -8.70 16.42 -6.11
C ARG A 28 -7.47 17.26 -5.75
N ALA A 29 -6.41 17.20 -6.55
CA ALA A 29 -5.23 18.04 -6.38
C ALA A 29 -5.58 19.53 -6.48
N ARG A 30 -6.42 19.92 -7.45
CA ARG A 30 -6.86 21.31 -7.63
C ARG A 30 -7.71 21.81 -6.48
N GLU A 31 -8.64 20.99 -5.99
CA GLU A 31 -9.43 21.32 -4.81
C GLU A 31 -8.53 21.55 -3.59
N TYR A 32 -7.57 20.65 -3.37
CA TYR A 32 -6.63 20.73 -2.26
C TYR A 32 -5.73 21.97 -2.35
N THR A 33 -5.16 22.27 -3.53
CA THR A 33 -4.34 23.48 -3.69
C THR A 33 -5.15 24.76 -3.57
N ALA A 34 -6.41 24.78 -4.02
CA ALA A 34 -7.31 25.91 -3.84
C ALA A 34 -7.64 26.17 -2.35
N GLN A 35 -7.88 25.10 -1.58
CA GLN A 35 -8.09 25.20 -0.13
C GLN A 35 -6.82 25.66 0.59
N ALA A 36 -5.66 25.10 0.22
CA ALA A 36 -4.37 25.45 0.80
C ALA A 36 -3.92 26.89 0.49
N ALA A 37 -4.43 27.50 -0.58
CA ALA A 37 -4.07 28.86 -0.97
C ALA A 37 -4.50 29.91 0.06
N SER A 38 -5.69 29.77 0.67
CA SER A 38 -6.18 30.71 1.68
C SER A 38 -5.36 30.63 2.97
N VAL A 39 -5.01 29.42 3.41
CA VAL A 39 -4.13 29.17 4.55
C VAL A 39 -2.73 29.73 4.31
N THR A 40 -2.17 29.47 3.12
CA THR A 40 -0.86 30.00 2.72
C THR A 40 -0.86 31.52 2.67
N ALA A 41 -1.94 32.16 2.22
CA ALA A 41 -2.06 33.61 2.19
C ALA A 41 -2.13 34.20 3.61
N GLY A 42 -2.85 33.54 4.53
CA GLY A 42 -2.89 33.91 5.95
C GLY A 42 -1.51 33.83 6.59
N LEU A 43 -0.80 32.72 6.40
CA LEU A 43 0.57 32.51 6.89
C LEU A 43 1.55 33.51 6.27
N GLN A 44 1.42 33.85 4.98
CA GLN A 44 2.33 34.77 4.31
C GLN A 44 2.36 36.17 4.96
N VAL A 45 1.26 36.58 5.59
CA VAL A 45 1.13 37.86 6.29
C VAL A 45 1.69 37.79 7.72
N SER A 46 1.47 36.67 8.43
CA SER A 46 1.86 36.51 9.83
C SER A 46 3.26 35.92 10.03
N ASP A 47 3.63 34.92 9.23
CA ASP A 47 4.91 34.19 9.27
C ASP A 47 5.31 33.67 7.87
N PRO A 48 6.14 34.44 7.13
CA PRO A 48 6.62 34.04 5.80
C PRO A 48 7.40 32.72 5.77
N GLY A 49 8.06 32.34 6.88
CA GLY A 49 8.79 31.08 6.98
C GLY A 49 7.83 29.89 7.02
N ALA A 50 6.82 29.96 7.89
CA ALA A 50 5.75 28.98 7.96
C ALA A 50 4.96 28.88 6.63
N ALA A 51 4.77 30.00 5.93
CA ALA A 51 4.13 30.00 4.61
C ALA A 51 4.94 29.23 3.56
N GLN A 52 6.28 29.30 3.60
CA GLN A 52 7.15 28.55 2.70
C GLN A 52 7.15 27.06 3.02
N GLU A 53 7.17 26.68 4.30
CA GLU A 53 7.06 25.29 4.74
C GLU A 53 5.72 24.67 4.33
N HIS A 54 4.62 25.39 4.54
CA HIS A 54 3.28 24.98 4.12
C HIS A 54 3.19 24.77 2.60
N ARG A 55 3.79 25.65 1.77
CA ARG A 55 3.87 25.45 0.31
C ARG A 55 4.64 24.19 -0.07
N ALA A 56 5.77 23.92 0.61
CA ALA A 56 6.57 22.73 0.37
C ALA A 56 5.81 21.45 0.75
N GLU A 57 5.01 21.51 1.80
CA GLU A 57 4.11 20.42 2.22
C GLU A 57 3.00 20.17 1.21
N VAL A 58 2.28 21.21 0.79
CA VAL A 58 1.25 21.12 -0.25
C VAL A 58 1.81 20.49 -1.53
N ARG A 59 3.02 20.91 -1.95
CA ARG A 59 3.72 20.30 -3.08
C ARG A 59 3.98 18.81 -2.87
N ARG A 60 4.50 18.41 -1.70
CA ARG A 60 4.74 16.98 -1.38
C ARG A 60 3.45 16.16 -1.44
N THR A 61 2.36 16.65 -0.84
CA THR A 61 1.07 15.98 -0.82
C THR A 61 0.48 15.81 -2.21
N VAL A 62 0.53 16.86 -3.04
CA VAL A 62 0.04 16.78 -4.43
C VAL A 62 0.91 15.85 -5.27
N MET A 63 2.24 15.90 -5.12
CA MET A 63 3.16 15.00 -5.84
C MET A 63 3.01 13.53 -5.41
N TYR A 64 2.57 13.26 -4.18
CA TYR A 64 2.29 11.90 -3.74
C TYR A 64 1.17 11.22 -4.58
N LEU A 65 0.26 11.99 -5.18
CA LEU A 65 -0.76 11.45 -6.10
C LEU A 65 -0.14 10.81 -7.34
N HIS A 66 0.99 11.31 -7.83
CA HIS A 66 1.75 10.64 -8.90
C HIS A 66 2.26 9.26 -8.45
N THR A 67 2.70 9.13 -7.20
CA THR A 67 3.11 7.84 -6.65
C THR A 67 1.94 6.86 -6.59
N LYS A 68 0.73 7.33 -6.21
CA LYS A 68 -0.49 6.51 -6.28
C LYS A 68 -0.80 6.08 -7.72
N ALA A 69 -0.70 6.99 -8.68
CA ALA A 69 -0.90 6.69 -10.11
C ALA A 69 0.10 5.66 -10.66
N GLN A 70 1.39 5.81 -10.34
CA GLN A 70 2.43 4.88 -10.75
C GLN A 70 2.19 3.47 -10.19
N ARG A 71 1.83 3.37 -8.91
CA ARG A 71 1.48 2.07 -8.30
C ARG A 71 0.28 1.40 -8.97
N THR A 72 -0.77 2.16 -9.30
CA THR A 72 -1.93 1.63 -10.02
C THR A 72 -1.52 1.07 -11.39
N PHE A 73 -0.63 1.78 -12.11
CA PHE A 73 -0.10 1.31 -13.39
C PHE A 73 0.74 0.03 -13.20
N ASP A 74 1.66 0.01 -12.24
CA ASP A 74 2.56 -1.12 -11.99
C ASP A 74 1.80 -2.39 -11.57
N GLN A 75 0.71 -2.24 -10.81
CA GLN A 75 -0.11 -3.37 -10.35
C GLN A 75 -1.01 -3.94 -11.44
N HIS A 76 -1.63 -3.08 -12.26
CA HIS A 76 -2.72 -3.51 -13.14
C HIS A 76 -2.35 -3.53 -14.62
N LEU A 77 -1.41 -2.71 -15.08
CA LEU A 77 -1.06 -2.57 -16.50
C LEU A 77 0.33 -3.14 -16.80
N ALA A 78 1.34 -2.88 -15.98
CA ALA A 78 2.69 -3.40 -16.20
C ALA A 78 2.79 -4.94 -16.39
N PRO A 79 1.94 -5.79 -15.77
CA PRO A 79 1.96 -7.23 -16.03
C PRO A 79 1.72 -7.61 -17.50
N PHE A 80 1.02 -6.79 -18.28
CA PHE A 80 0.78 -7.06 -19.71
C PHE A 80 2.06 -6.94 -20.55
N GLY A 81 3.07 -6.19 -20.09
CA GLY A 81 4.37 -6.08 -20.76
C GLY A 81 5.28 -7.29 -20.54
N ARG A 82 4.86 -8.23 -19.68
CA ARG A 82 5.60 -9.47 -19.36
C ARG A 82 4.90 -10.72 -19.88
N ILE A 83 3.90 -10.56 -20.75
CA ILE A 83 3.22 -11.69 -21.38
C ILE A 83 4.19 -12.31 -22.38
N ASP A 84 4.82 -13.41 -21.98
CA ASP A 84 5.57 -14.28 -22.88
C ASP A 84 4.63 -15.40 -23.35
N ASP A 85 3.77 -15.04 -24.31
CA ASP A 85 2.84 -15.97 -24.94
C ASP A 85 3.33 -16.29 -26.35
N ASP A 86 3.70 -17.56 -26.56
CA ASP A 86 4.16 -18.13 -27.83
C ASP A 86 3.06 -18.08 -28.92
N HIS A 87 1.82 -17.76 -28.54
CA HIS A 87 0.68 -17.64 -29.45
C HIS A 87 0.44 -16.23 -29.98
N LEU A 88 1.23 -15.22 -29.56
CA LEU A 88 1.16 -13.87 -30.10
C LEU A 88 2.10 -13.68 -31.28
N THR A 89 1.57 -13.18 -32.39
CA THR A 89 2.42 -12.75 -33.50
C THR A 89 3.25 -11.51 -33.11
N PRO A 90 4.39 -11.24 -33.76
CA PRO A 90 5.18 -10.04 -33.51
C PRO A 90 4.38 -8.74 -33.66
N GLN A 91 3.42 -8.71 -34.59
CA GLN A 91 2.56 -7.54 -34.83
C GLN A 91 1.55 -7.33 -33.68
N GLU A 92 0.98 -8.41 -33.14
CA GLU A 92 0.06 -8.35 -32.00
C GLU A 92 0.79 -7.95 -30.71
N ARG A 93 2.01 -8.45 -30.52
CA ARG A 93 2.88 -8.06 -29.40
C ARG A 93 3.20 -6.57 -29.45
N ALA A 94 3.61 -6.06 -30.62
CA ALA A 94 3.86 -4.63 -30.81
C ALA A 94 2.61 -3.76 -30.58
N ALA A 95 1.41 -4.24 -30.95
CA ALA A 95 0.17 -3.52 -30.71
C ALA A 95 -0.16 -3.40 -29.21
N LEU A 96 0.04 -4.47 -28.43
CA LEU A 96 -0.15 -4.45 -26.97
C LEU A 96 0.89 -3.57 -26.28
N GLU A 97 2.15 -3.62 -26.73
CA GLU A 97 3.23 -2.79 -26.22
C GLU A 97 2.96 -1.29 -26.44
N ASN A 98 2.46 -0.91 -27.62
CA ASN A 98 2.04 0.47 -27.90
C ASN A 98 0.91 0.96 -26.98
N LEU A 99 -0.06 0.10 -26.66
CA LEU A 99 -1.14 0.44 -25.72
C LEU A 99 -0.61 0.60 -24.28
N LEU A 100 0.35 -0.22 -23.87
CA LEU A 100 1.02 -0.09 -22.58
C LEU A 100 1.84 1.18 -22.49
N GLU A 101 2.58 1.52 -23.55
CA GLU A 101 3.38 2.73 -23.60
C GLU A 101 2.48 3.98 -23.59
N THR A 102 1.31 3.92 -24.24
CA THR A 102 0.30 4.97 -24.12
C THR A 102 -0.14 5.17 -22.68
N ALA A 103 -0.44 4.08 -21.96
CA ALA A 103 -0.83 4.18 -20.56
C ALA A 103 0.32 4.64 -19.63
N ARG A 104 1.56 4.28 -19.93
CA ARG A 104 2.76 4.76 -19.23
C ARG A 104 2.94 6.27 -19.43
N ALA A 105 2.79 6.73 -20.68
CA ALA A 105 2.86 8.14 -21.02
C ALA A 105 1.79 8.95 -20.26
N MET A 106 0.58 8.42 -20.10
CA MET A 106 -0.47 9.09 -19.31
C MET A 106 -0.08 9.33 -17.85
N VAL A 107 0.63 8.39 -17.20
CA VAL A 107 1.14 8.56 -15.84
C VAL A 107 2.25 9.61 -15.80
N GLY A 108 3.15 9.61 -16.78
CA GLY A 108 4.20 10.64 -16.92
C GLY A 108 3.63 12.05 -17.14
N ASP A 109 2.64 12.17 -18.04
CA ASP A 109 1.93 13.42 -18.30
C ASP A 109 1.17 13.89 -17.07
N PHE A 110 0.60 12.96 -16.29
CA PHE A 110 -0.08 13.28 -15.05
C PHE A 110 0.85 13.93 -14.02
N ARG A 111 2.11 13.49 -13.88
CA ARG A 111 3.10 14.21 -13.05
C ARG A 111 3.20 15.68 -13.44
N THR A 112 3.33 15.93 -14.74
CA THR A 112 3.46 17.29 -15.29
C THR A 112 2.19 18.12 -15.04
N ARG A 113 1.01 17.50 -15.11
CA ARG A 113 -0.26 18.17 -14.76
C ARG A 113 -0.30 18.56 -13.28
N LEU A 114 0.12 17.66 -12.38
CA LEU A 114 0.18 17.95 -10.96
C LEU A 114 1.19 19.07 -10.63
N GLU A 115 2.34 19.11 -11.31
CA GLU A 115 3.33 20.18 -11.14
C GLU A 115 2.72 21.54 -11.49
N ARG A 116 1.96 21.63 -12.60
CA ARG A 116 1.22 22.85 -12.96
C ARG A 116 0.16 23.24 -11.93
N VAL A 117 -0.53 22.26 -11.34
CA VAL A 117 -1.53 22.49 -10.29
C VAL A 117 -0.89 23.10 -9.03
N VAL A 118 0.31 22.65 -8.67
CA VAL A 118 1.05 23.20 -7.51
C VAL A 118 1.65 24.58 -7.83
N ASP A 119 2.19 24.76 -9.02
CA ASP A 119 2.86 26.00 -9.42
C ASP A 119 1.86 27.11 -9.80
N GLY A 120 0.55 26.83 -9.78
CA GLY A 120 -0.50 27.80 -10.10
C GLY A 120 -0.53 28.23 -11.57
N ALA A 121 0.09 27.46 -12.46
CA ALA A 121 0.16 27.80 -13.87
C ALA A 121 -1.22 27.61 -14.54
N PRO A 122 -1.77 28.62 -15.24
CA PRO A 122 -3.00 28.44 -15.98
C PRO A 122 -2.76 27.42 -17.10
N THR A 123 -3.42 26.26 -17.03
CA THR A 123 -3.49 25.36 -18.17
C THR A 123 -4.29 26.03 -19.26
N ARG A 124 -3.63 26.37 -20.39
CA ARG A 124 -4.33 26.65 -21.65
C ARG A 124 -5.23 25.45 -21.94
N SER A 125 -6.53 25.65 -21.78
CA SER A 125 -7.55 24.78 -22.34
C SER A 125 -7.28 24.62 -23.83
N ARG A 126 -7.23 23.38 -24.30
CA ARG A 126 -7.23 23.06 -25.72
C ARG A 126 -8.57 23.55 -26.30
N PRO A 127 -8.58 24.29 -27.42
CA PRO A 127 -9.80 24.87 -27.98
C PRO A 127 -10.64 23.79 -28.66
N GLY A 128 -11.96 23.88 -28.49
CA GLY A 128 -12.92 23.12 -29.26
C GLY A 128 -13.85 22.28 -28.40
N LEU A 129 -14.89 22.92 -27.89
CA LEU A 129 -16.31 22.50 -27.93
C LEU A 129 -17.10 23.38 -26.94
N GLU A 130 -17.07 24.69 -27.18
CA GLU A 130 -18.15 25.57 -26.76
C GLU A 130 -18.78 26.08 -28.04
N ASP A 131 -19.91 25.49 -28.41
CA ASP A 131 -21.01 26.25 -28.97
C ASP A 131 -22.29 25.42 -28.84
N GLN A 132 -23.33 26.13 -28.39
CA GLN A 132 -24.74 25.73 -28.31
C GLN A 132 -25.18 24.95 -27.07
N ALA A 133 -25.60 25.69 -26.04
CA ALA A 133 -27.01 25.76 -25.62
C ALA A 133 -27.15 26.47 -24.26
N THR A 134 -26.95 27.79 -24.23
CA THR A 134 -27.64 28.65 -23.26
C THR A 134 -29.00 28.99 -23.84
N ASP A 135 -30.07 28.36 -23.34
CA ASP A 135 -31.25 29.11 -22.92
C ASP A 135 -32.25 28.24 -22.16
N GLN A 136 -32.78 28.83 -21.08
CA GLN A 136 -33.96 28.44 -20.29
C GLN A 136 -33.83 27.32 -19.24
N ILE A 137 -33.48 27.67 -18.01
CA ILE A 137 -34.16 27.17 -16.79
C ILE A 137 -34.30 28.32 -15.77
N PRO A 138 -35.47 28.54 -15.13
CA PRO A 138 -35.76 29.75 -14.33
C PRO A 138 -35.14 29.72 -12.93
N ALA A 139 -34.95 30.91 -12.35
CA ALA A 139 -34.43 31.13 -11.01
C ALA A 139 -35.29 30.47 -9.92
N TYR A 140 -34.67 29.59 -9.12
CA TYR A 140 -35.29 29.03 -7.92
C TYR A 140 -35.07 29.97 -6.73
N GLN A 141 -36.17 30.47 -6.16
CA GLN A 141 -36.21 31.10 -4.83
C GLN A 141 -36.51 30.02 -3.77
N PRO A 142 -35.68 29.87 -2.73
CA PRO A 142 -35.96 28.92 -1.65
C PRO A 142 -37.01 29.49 -0.68
N PRO A 143 -37.94 28.67 -0.16
CA PRO A 143 -38.92 29.12 0.83
C PRO A 143 -38.27 29.30 2.22
N GLU A 144 -38.61 30.41 2.87
CA GLU A 144 -38.28 30.73 4.25
C GLU A 144 -39.06 29.85 5.25
N GLN A 145 -38.38 29.09 6.12
CA GLN A 145 -38.83 28.71 7.47
C GLN A 145 -37.73 27.97 8.29
N PRO A 146 -37.82 27.92 9.63
CA PRO A 146 -36.99 28.69 10.55
C PRO A 146 -35.77 27.94 11.10
N ARG A 147 -34.69 28.70 11.32
CA ARG A 147 -33.47 28.27 12.01
C ARG A 147 -33.75 27.93 13.47
N GLN A 148 -33.36 26.73 13.90
CA GLN A 148 -32.51 26.49 15.06
C GLN A 148 -32.06 25.01 15.11
N ASP A 149 -30.78 24.81 15.45
CA ASP A 149 -30.10 23.55 15.83
C ASP A 149 -29.42 22.67 14.78
N LEU A 150 -28.72 23.27 13.80
CA LEU A 150 -27.63 22.59 13.06
C LEU A 150 -26.38 23.48 13.03
N ALA A 151 -25.65 23.49 14.15
CA ALA A 151 -24.30 24.04 14.22
C ALA A 151 -23.37 22.96 14.81
N GLN A 152 -23.12 21.91 14.03
CA GLN A 152 -22.00 20.96 14.20
C GLN A 152 -22.03 19.95 13.03
N GLN A 153 -21.70 20.39 11.82
CA GLN A 153 -21.32 19.48 10.73
C GLN A 153 -20.52 20.24 9.67
N ASP A 154 -19.51 19.53 9.16
CA ASP A 154 -18.61 19.88 8.06
C ASP A 154 -17.39 20.75 8.38
N LEU A 155 -16.45 20.17 9.15
CA LEU A 155 -15.02 20.46 8.99
C LEU A 155 -14.38 19.38 8.09
N PRO A 156 -13.52 19.75 7.11
CA PRO A 156 -12.83 18.81 6.24
C PRO A 156 -11.82 17.96 7.02
N TYR A 157 -11.82 16.65 6.73
CA TYR A 157 -11.15 15.58 7.47
C TYR A 157 -9.61 15.55 7.44
N HIS A 158 -8.94 16.59 6.91
CA HIS A 158 -7.51 16.55 6.56
C HIS A 158 -6.57 17.23 7.57
N ASP A 159 -7.09 17.83 8.65
CA ASP A 159 -6.29 18.53 9.66
C ASP A 159 -6.29 17.83 11.04
N VAL A 160 -6.71 16.56 11.10
CA VAL A 160 -6.69 15.81 12.36
C VAL A 160 -5.30 15.17 12.52
N PRO A 161 -4.54 15.47 13.59
CA PRO A 161 -3.30 14.76 13.89
C PRO A 161 -3.51 13.24 13.78
N GLN A 162 -2.56 12.50 13.23
CA GLN A 162 -2.72 11.07 12.91
C GLN A 162 -3.23 10.25 14.10
N SER A 163 -2.72 10.53 15.30
CA SER A 163 -3.21 9.96 16.56
C SER A 163 -4.67 10.33 16.82
N ALA A 164 -5.05 11.60 16.67
CA ALA A 164 -6.43 12.06 16.84
C ALA A 164 -7.38 11.49 15.78
N GLY A 165 -6.92 11.25 14.56
CA GLY A 165 -7.69 10.61 13.50
C GLY A 165 -7.98 9.15 13.84
N TRP A 166 -6.92 8.40 14.15
CA TRP A 166 -7.01 7.03 14.63
C TRP A 166 -7.90 6.90 15.87
N ASP A 167 -7.70 7.77 16.87
CA ASP A 167 -8.49 7.79 18.10
C ASP A 167 -9.98 8.02 17.79
N ARG A 168 -10.28 8.89 16.83
CA ARG A 168 -11.66 9.11 16.39
C ARG A 168 -12.27 7.89 15.72
N ALA A 169 -11.52 7.19 14.86
CA ALA A 169 -11.99 5.96 14.24
C ALA A 169 -12.27 4.86 15.30
N VAL A 170 -11.40 4.76 16.32
CA VAL A 170 -11.58 3.83 17.45
C VAL A 170 -12.78 4.22 18.31
N GLU A 171 -13.00 5.51 18.56
CA GLU A 171 -14.16 6.02 19.30
C GLU A 171 -15.47 5.70 18.55
N ASP A 172 -15.55 6.05 17.27
CA ASP A 172 -16.71 5.76 16.41
C ASP A 172 -17.02 4.26 16.39
N TRP A 173 -15.98 3.41 16.30
CA TRP A 173 -16.14 1.95 16.37
C TRP A 173 -16.68 1.48 17.72
N ARG A 174 -16.17 2.00 18.85
CA ARG A 174 -16.66 1.64 20.19
C ARG A 174 -18.12 2.07 20.39
N LEU A 175 -18.48 3.26 19.90
CA LEU A 175 -19.86 3.74 19.91
C LEU A 175 -20.77 2.83 19.06
N ALA A 176 -20.32 2.44 17.87
CA ALA A 176 -21.04 1.50 17.02
C ALA A 176 -21.18 0.12 17.70
N GLN A 177 -20.13 -0.40 18.32
CA GLN A 177 -20.16 -1.68 19.04
C GLN A 177 -21.21 -1.68 20.17
N ALA A 178 -21.39 -0.55 20.85
CA ALA A 178 -22.38 -0.41 21.91
C ALA A 178 -23.83 -0.25 21.39
N SER A 179 -24.03 0.29 20.19
CA SER A 179 -25.35 0.74 19.73
C SER A 179 -25.89 -0.01 18.50
N PHE A 180 -25.06 -0.78 17.80
CA PHE A 180 -25.45 -1.43 16.56
C PHE A 180 -26.46 -2.56 16.79
N THR A 181 -27.66 -2.40 16.24
CA THR A 181 -28.80 -3.30 16.43
C THR A 181 -29.38 -3.73 15.09
N CYS A 182 -29.99 -4.90 15.09
CA CYS A 182 -30.69 -5.42 13.93
C CYS A 182 -31.98 -4.64 13.68
N GLN A 183 -32.13 -4.06 12.49
CA GLN A 183 -33.33 -3.32 12.09
C GLN A 183 -34.62 -4.18 12.09
N ARG A 184 -34.49 -5.52 12.00
CA ARG A 184 -35.64 -6.43 11.97
C ARG A 184 -36.16 -6.82 13.36
N CYS A 185 -35.27 -7.09 14.31
CA CYS A 185 -35.64 -7.65 15.61
C CYS A 185 -35.09 -6.88 16.82
N GLY A 186 -34.37 -5.79 16.61
CA GLY A 186 -33.79 -4.96 17.67
C GLY A 186 -32.61 -5.58 18.43
N THR A 187 -32.30 -6.85 18.19
CA THR A 187 -31.17 -7.54 18.85
C THR A 187 -29.85 -6.87 18.49
N ARG A 188 -28.98 -6.66 19.49
CA ARG A 188 -27.61 -6.15 19.27
C ARG A 188 -26.82 -7.12 18.38
N VAL A 189 -26.14 -6.57 17.37
CA VAL A 189 -25.30 -7.35 16.45
C VAL A 189 -23.85 -7.08 16.79
N PRO A 190 -23.02 -8.10 17.08
CA PRO A 190 -21.66 -7.90 17.52
C PRO A 190 -20.77 -7.31 16.41
N LEU A 191 -19.94 -6.35 16.80
CA LEU A 191 -18.86 -5.77 15.98
C LEU A 191 -17.52 -6.09 16.65
N PRO A 192 -16.93 -7.28 16.40
CA PRO A 192 -15.77 -7.75 17.14
C PRO A 192 -14.47 -7.00 16.81
N GLU A 193 -14.43 -6.34 15.65
CA GLU A 193 -13.25 -5.61 15.15
C GLU A 193 -13.70 -4.34 14.42
N LEU A 194 -12.76 -3.43 14.17
CA LEU A 194 -12.99 -2.21 13.41
C LEU A 194 -13.05 -2.54 11.91
N TYR A 195 -14.23 -2.38 11.32
CA TYR A 195 -14.44 -2.51 9.88
C TYR A 195 -14.28 -1.15 9.19
N HIS A 196 -13.43 -1.08 8.17
CA HIS A 196 -13.18 0.15 7.39
C HIS A 196 -13.96 0.18 6.06
N VAL A 197 -14.69 -0.89 5.75
CA VAL A 197 -15.61 -0.98 4.60
C VAL A 197 -16.95 -1.49 5.08
N ALA A 198 -17.98 -1.30 4.26
CA ALA A 198 -19.28 -1.89 4.51
C ALA A 198 -19.18 -3.42 4.60
N VAL A 199 -19.77 -4.02 5.63
CA VAL A 199 -19.76 -5.48 5.84
C VAL A 199 -21.16 -6.01 6.13
N TYR A 200 -21.41 -7.25 5.70
CA TYR A 200 -22.62 -7.98 6.04
C TYR A 200 -22.39 -8.82 7.30
N LEU A 201 -23.24 -8.63 8.30
CA LEU A 201 -23.19 -9.35 9.58
C LEU A 201 -24.48 -10.14 9.78
N THR A 202 -24.36 -11.30 10.40
CA THR A 202 -25.51 -12.15 10.72
C THR A 202 -26.08 -11.75 12.07
N CYS A 203 -27.38 -11.42 12.14
CA CYS A 203 -28.03 -11.13 13.41
C CYS A 203 -28.17 -12.40 14.26
N PRO A 204 -27.67 -12.44 15.50
CA PRO A 204 -27.79 -13.62 16.35
C PRO A 204 -29.23 -13.89 16.83
N GLY A 205 -30.10 -12.86 16.84
CA GLY A 205 -31.49 -13.00 17.28
C GLY A 205 -32.41 -13.62 16.25
N CYS A 206 -32.37 -13.16 14.99
CA CYS A 206 -33.30 -13.61 13.95
C CYS A 206 -32.63 -14.20 12.70
N GLY A 207 -31.30 -14.32 12.67
CA GLY A 207 -30.54 -14.89 11.55
C GLY A 207 -30.49 -14.03 10.28
N SER A 208 -31.14 -12.86 10.25
CA SER A 208 -31.10 -11.97 9.08
C SER A 208 -29.70 -11.38 8.86
N ARG A 209 -29.34 -11.14 7.59
CA ARG A 209 -28.16 -10.35 7.25
C ARG A 209 -28.45 -8.87 7.43
N VAL A 210 -27.62 -8.18 8.20
CA VAL A 210 -27.64 -6.72 8.37
C VAL A 210 -26.37 -6.12 7.80
N VAL A 211 -26.44 -4.89 7.30
CA VAL A 211 -25.27 -4.18 6.78
C VAL A 211 -24.77 -3.22 7.85
N PHE A 212 -23.50 -3.34 8.20
CA PHE A 212 -22.81 -2.30 8.96
C PHE A 212 -22.12 -1.35 7.99
N GLN A 213 -22.37 -0.05 8.17
CA GLN A 213 -21.72 1.02 7.42
C GLN A 213 -20.74 1.75 8.33
N PRO A 214 -19.43 1.74 8.02
CA PRO A 214 -18.43 2.45 8.82
C PRO A 214 -18.58 3.97 8.67
N SER A 215 -18.24 4.70 9.74
CA SER A 215 -18.14 6.17 9.67
C SER A 215 -17.02 6.59 8.70
N PRO A 216 -17.00 7.85 8.22
CA PRO A 216 -15.87 8.38 7.45
C PRO A 216 -14.52 8.16 8.13
N ALA A 217 -14.50 8.23 9.47
CA ALA A 217 -13.31 7.96 10.25
C ALA A 217 -12.84 6.52 10.20
N MET A 218 -13.77 5.60 10.39
CA MET A 218 -13.49 4.18 10.27
C MET A 218 -13.05 3.82 8.84
N GLN A 219 -13.57 4.51 7.81
CA GLN A 219 -13.14 4.31 6.42
C GLN A 219 -11.69 4.78 6.16
N ALA A 220 -11.26 5.86 6.81
CA ALA A 220 -9.89 6.38 6.73
C ALA A 220 -8.90 5.63 7.63
N ALA A 221 -9.39 4.84 8.59
CA ALA A 221 -8.57 4.09 9.55
C ALA A 221 -7.39 3.30 8.96
N PRO A 222 -7.48 2.69 7.76
CA PRO A 222 -6.34 2.02 7.15
C PRO A 222 -5.13 2.94 6.94
N GLU A 223 -5.31 4.15 6.41
CA GLU A 223 -4.19 5.06 6.13
C GLU A 223 -3.44 5.40 7.41
N TRP A 224 -4.15 5.70 8.49
CA TRP A 224 -3.55 6.01 9.79
C TRP A 224 -2.93 4.80 10.49
N ALA A 225 -3.57 3.64 10.42
CA ALA A 225 -3.01 2.42 10.99
C ALA A 225 -1.70 2.04 10.31
N GLU A 226 -1.55 2.29 9.01
CA GLU A 226 -0.30 2.03 8.29
C GLU A 226 0.83 2.95 8.75
N GLU A 227 0.54 4.23 8.97
CA GLU A 227 1.51 5.21 9.48
C GLU A 227 1.91 4.88 10.93
N LEU A 228 0.94 4.64 11.82
CA LEU A 228 1.21 4.21 13.20
C LEU A 228 1.99 2.88 13.24
N ALA A 229 1.71 1.96 12.31
CA ALA A 229 2.46 0.71 12.22
C ALA A 229 3.91 0.96 11.79
N GLN A 230 4.17 1.96 10.93
CA GLN A 230 5.53 2.36 10.56
C GLN A 230 6.27 2.95 11.76
N GLU A 231 5.61 3.78 12.57
CA GLU A 231 6.19 4.34 13.79
C GLU A 231 6.52 3.24 14.81
N GLN A 232 5.60 2.30 15.04
CA GLN A 232 5.85 1.17 15.95
C GLN A 232 6.98 0.25 15.43
N ALA A 233 7.12 0.10 14.11
CA ALA A 233 8.19 -0.65 13.47
C ALA A 233 9.49 0.14 13.30
N ALA A 234 9.55 1.41 13.74
CA ALA A 234 10.72 2.27 13.57
C ALA A 234 12.04 1.69 14.11
N PRO A 235 12.08 0.97 15.25
CA PRO A 235 13.32 0.33 15.70
C PRO A 235 13.91 -0.64 14.67
N GLN A 236 13.05 -1.40 13.99
CA GLN A 236 13.48 -2.40 13.00
C GLN A 236 13.82 -1.71 11.67
N ARG A 237 13.07 -0.66 11.32
CA ARG A 237 13.39 0.20 10.19
C ARG A 237 14.77 0.82 10.32
N ARG A 238 15.12 1.38 11.49
CA ARG A 238 16.45 1.95 11.75
C ARG A 238 17.56 0.92 11.55
N ARG A 239 17.38 -0.30 12.05
CA ARG A 239 18.35 -1.40 11.84
C ARG A 239 18.53 -1.71 10.35
N TYR A 240 17.44 -1.77 9.59
CA TYR A 240 17.50 -1.94 8.14
C TYR A 240 18.23 -0.78 7.44
N GLU A 241 17.93 0.46 7.80
CA GLU A 241 18.55 1.66 7.25
C GLU A 241 20.06 1.72 7.59
N GLU A 242 20.45 1.41 8.83
CA GLU A 242 21.85 1.32 9.27
C GLU A 242 22.64 0.27 8.47
N GLN A 243 22.06 -0.91 8.26
CA GLN A 243 22.70 -1.98 7.48
C GLN A 243 22.79 -1.64 5.99
N THR A 244 21.81 -0.90 5.48
CA THR A 244 21.86 -0.38 4.12
C THR A 244 22.95 0.69 3.97
N ALA A 245 23.09 1.58 4.95
CA ALA A 245 24.09 2.64 4.96
C ALA A 245 25.53 2.11 5.15
N GLN A 246 25.70 1.00 5.88
CA GLN A 246 27.00 0.34 6.10
C GLN A 246 27.47 -0.52 4.92
N GLU A 247 26.77 -0.49 3.78
CA GLU A 247 27.02 -1.37 2.63
C GLU A 247 27.07 -2.85 3.02
N SER A 248 26.27 -3.25 4.03
CA SER A 248 26.22 -4.63 4.48
C SER A 248 25.93 -5.60 3.34
N ALA A 249 26.37 -6.84 3.49
CA ALA A 249 26.14 -7.92 2.54
C ALA A 249 24.66 -7.93 2.09
N PRO A 250 24.36 -8.05 0.78
CA PRO A 250 23.00 -8.07 0.24
C PRO A 250 22.02 -8.96 1.03
N GLY A 251 22.47 -10.13 1.49
CA GLY A 251 21.71 -11.06 2.31
C GLY A 251 21.32 -10.51 3.67
N MET A 252 22.21 -9.80 4.36
CA MET A 252 21.86 -9.18 5.64
C MET A 252 20.88 -8.02 5.45
N ARG A 253 21.00 -7.26 4.35
CA ARG A 253 19.99 -6.24 4.01
C ARG A 253 18.60 -6.85 3.81
N LEU A 254 18.52 -7.99 3.13
CA LEU A 254 17.28 -8.75 3.00
C LEU A 254 16.71 -9.15 4.37
N VAL A 255 17.54 -9.73 5.24
CA VAL A 255 17.10 -10.17 6.59
C VAL A 255 16.46 -9.01 7.35
N HIS A 256 17.12 -7.84 7.35
CA HIS A 256 16.61 -6.68 8.07
C HIS A 256 15.37 -6.05 7.41
N ASP A 257 15.25 -6.05 6.08
CA ASP A 257 14.03 -5.62 5.39
C ASP A 257 12.84 -6.53 5.77
N VAL A 258 13.05 -7.84 5.74
CA VAL A 258 12.01 -8.83 6.11
C VAL A 258 11.59 -8.65 7.57
N TYR A 259 12.53 -8.46 8.50
CA TYR A 259 12.20 -8.19 9.91
C TYR A 259 11.41 -6.89 10.09
N TYR A 260 11.81 -5.81 9.40
CA TYR A 260 11.08 -4.54 9.43
C TYR A 260 9.65 -4.72 8.92
N ARG A 261 9.48 -5.36 7.76
CA ARG A 261 8.16 -5.59 7.16
C ARG A 261 7.28 -6.47 8.05
N LEU A 262 7.83 -7.53 8.65
CA LEU A 262 7.08 -8.38 9.58
C LEU A 262 6.69 -7.65 10.87
N ALA A 263 7.56 -6.78 11.40
CA ALA A 263 7.23 -5.92 12.54
C ALA A 263 6.11 -4.92 12.20
N TRP A 264 6.18 -4.30 11.01
CA TRP A 264 5.12 -3.42 10.52
C TRP A 264 3.79 -4.17 10.37
N PHE A 265 3.79 -5.36 9.75
CA PHE A 265 2.58 -6.17 9.60
C PHE A 265 2.04 -6.62 10.95
N HIS A 266 2.90 -6.88 11.94
CA HIS A 266 2.49 -7.14 13.32
C HIS A 266 1.76 -5.97 13.95
N ALA A 267 2.34 -4.77 13.92
CA ALA A 267 1.68 -3.57 14.42
C ALA A 267 0.32 -3.33 13.74
N LEU A 268 0.28 -3.44 12.40
CA LEU A 268 -0.95 -3.29 11.63
C LEU A 268 -2.01 -4.34 12.00
N SER A 269 -1.61 -5.61 12.12
CA SER A 269 -2.52 -6.71 12.46
C SER A 269 -3.13 -6.58 13.86
N SER A 270 -2.42 -5.96 14.78
CA SER A 270 -2.90 -5.69 16.13
C SER A 270 -3.89 -4.53 16.17
N MET A 271 -3.76 -3.55 15.27
CA MET A 271 -4.64 -2.38 15.20
C MET A 271 -5.88 -2.63 14.33
N LEU A 272 -5.71 -3.18 13.14
CA LEU A 272 -6.78 -3.46 12.17
C LEU A 272 -6.71 -4.91 11.65
N PRO A 273 -7.14 -5.91 12.44
CA PRO A 273 -7.07 -7.32 12.07
C PRO A 273 -7.79 -7.61 10.74
N PHE A 274 -8.98 -7.04 10.53
CA PHE A 274 -9.74 -7.20 9.29
C PHE A 274 -8.94 -6.72 8.06
N TYR A 275 -8.34 -5.53 8.15
CA TYR A 275 -7.55 -4.95 7.08
C TYR A 275 -6.25 -5.72 6.83
N ALA A 276 -5.55 -6.13 7.89
CA ALA A 276 -4.34 -6.91 7.75
C ALA A 276 -4.61 -8.26 7.02
N ARG A 277 -5.77 -8.89 7.26
CA ARG A 277 -6.18 -10.10 6.53
C ARG A 277 -6.39 -9.83 5.04
N THR A 278 -7.00 -8.70 4.66
CA THR A 278 -7.20 -8.36 3.23
C THR A 278 -5.89 -7.97 2.54
N ARG A 279 -4.95 -7.36 3.25
CA ARG A 279 -3.60 -6.97 2.76
C ARG A 279 -2.64 -8.15 2.62
N ARG A 280 -2.90 -9.29 3.28
CA ARG A 280 -1.95 -10.40 3.43
C ARG A 280 -1.34 -10.88 2.12
N GLN A 281 -2.14 -11.08 1.09
CA GLN A 281 -1.67 -11.63 -0.18
C GLN A 281 -0.78 -10.63 -0.94
N ALA A 282 -1.14 -9.34 -0.92
CA ALA A 282 -0.31 -8.28 -1.50
C ALA A 282 1.03 -8.21 -0.77
N PHE A 283 1.00 -8.27 0.56
CA PHE A 283 2.20 -8.26 1.40
C PHE A 283 3.13 -9.46 1.15
N LEU A 284 2.57 -10.65 0.93
CA LEU A 284 3.34 -11.83 0.50
C LEU A 284 4.04 -11.61 -0.84
N GLY A 285 3.35 -10.98 -1.81
CA GLY A 285 3.93 -10.64 -3.11
C GLY A 285 5.08 -9.63 -2.99
N GLU A 286 4.92 -8.62 -2.13
CA GLU A 286 5.97 -7.64 -1.86
C GLU A 286 7.21 -8.30 -1.24
N LEU A 287 7.01 -9.16 -0.23
CA LEU A 287 8.10 -9.90 0.43
C LEU A 287 8.83 -10.87 -0.50
N GLY A 288 8.10 -11.57 -1.37
CA GLY A 288 8.69 -12.51 -2.33
C GLY A 288 9.55 -11.85 -3.42
N SER A 289 9.40 -10.53 -3.63
CA SER A 289 10.19 -9.76 -4.60
C SER A 289 11.53 -9.24 -4.05
N CYS A 290 11.77 -9.35 -2.74
CA CYS A 290 12.91 -8.72 -2.06
C CYS A 290 14.27 -9.40 -2.30
N TYR A 291 14.32 -10.59 -2.90
CA TYR A 291 15.59 -11.29 -3.16
C TYR A 291 15.67 -11.77 -4.60
N GLN A 292 16.46 -11.06 -5.39
CA GLN A 292 17.14 -11.66 -6.54
C GLN A 292 18.55 -11.97 -6.08
N PRO A 293 19.01 -13.24 -6.12
CA PRO A 293 20.42 -13.53 -5.89
C PRO A 293 21.20 -12.74 -6.95
N GLN A 294 21.85 -11.65 -6.53
CA GLN A 294 22.77 -10.97 -7.42
C GLN A 294 23.87 -11.98 -7.72
N SER A 295 24.15 -12.19 -9.01
CA SER A 295 25.37 -12.83 -9.48
C SER A 295 26.54 -11.91 -9.14
N SER A 296 26.83 -11.78 -7.85
CA SER A 296 27.98 -11.05 -7.36
C SER A 296 29.21 -11.88 -7.69
N PRO A 297 30.27 -11.31 -8.30
CA PRO A 297 31.51 -12.01 -8.59
C PRO A 297 32.34 -12.21 -7.31
N GLN A 298 31.70 -12.74 -6.26
CA GLN A 298 32.32 -13.03 -4.97
C GLN A 298 32.66 -14.52 -4.89
N SER A 299 33.53 -14.88 -3.94
CA SER A 299 33.99 -16.26 -3.80
C SER A 299 32.84 -17.22 -3.49
N SER A 300 33.01 -18.50 -3.85
CA SER A 300 32.04 -19.55 -3.54
C SER A 300 31.74 -19.64 -2.03
N ARG A 301 32.76 -19.38 -1.19
CA ARG A 301 32.62 -19.28 0.27
C ARG A 301 31.70 -18.14 0.69
N TYR A 302 31.89 -16.94 0.14
CA TYR A 302 31.09 -15.78 0.50
C TYR A 302 29.60 -16.00 0.16
N ALA A 303 29.32 -16.44 -1.06
CA ALA A 303 27.94 -16.69 -1.51
C ALA A 303 27.25 -17.79 -0.68
N GLU A 304 27.99 -18.82 -0.27
CA GLU A 304 27.45 -19.86 0.62
C GLU A 304 27.19 -19.32 2.03
N MET A 305 28.14 -18.57 2.60
CA MET A 305 28.00 -18.02 3.94
C MET A 305 26.83 -17.01 4.01
N GLU A 306 26.66 -16.19 2.99
CA GLU A 306 25.54 -15.27 2.89
C GLU A 306 24.19 -16.01 2.89
N TYR A 307 24.07 -17.08 2.08
CA TYR A 307 22.87 -17.92 2.08
C TYR A 307 22.61 -18.56 3.45
N VAL A 308 23.64 -19.14 4.08
CA VAL A 308 23.51 -19.78 5.39
C VAL A 308 23.07 -18.77 6.46
N ASN A 309 23.62 -17.55 6.43
CA ASN A 309 23.24 -16.48 7.36
C ASN A 309 21.81 -16.00 7.16
N ILE A 310 21.33 -15.90 5.92
CA ILE A 310 19.92 -15.58 5.62
C ILE A 310 19.01 -16.64 6.23
N ILE A 311 19.25 -17.92 5.90
CA ILE A 311 18.39 -19.02 6.36
C ILE A 311 18.47 -19.20 7.88
N GLY A 312 19.66 -19.07 8.48
CA GLY A 312 19.85 -19.11 9.93
C GLY A 312 19.06 -18.01 10.64
N SER A 313 19.21 -16.76 10.18
CA SER A 313 18.46 -15.62 10.73
C SER A 313 16.94 -15.82 10.62
N PHE A 314 16.45 -16.38 9.52
CA PHE A 314 15.04 -16.73 9.39
C PHE A 314 14.63 -17.90 10.29
N GLY A 315 15.53 -18.87 10.51
CA GLY A 315 15.34 -19.97 11.47
C GLY A 315 15.14 -19.47 12.89
N ASP A 316 16.05 -18.62 13.37
CA ASP A 316 15.97 -18.01 14.71
C ASP A 316 14.65 -17.24 14.88
N TYR A 317 14.32 -16.41 13.89
CA TYR A 317 13.10 -15.60 13.97
C TYR A 317 11.84 -16.47 13.89
N ALA A 318 11.84 -17.53 13.07
CA ALA A 318 10.74 -18.48 13.00
C ALA A 318 10.53 -19.21 14.34
N ALA A 319 11.61 -19.53 15.07
CA ALA A 319 11.52 -20.12 16.40
C ALA A 319 10.84 -19.17 17.41
N VAL A 320 11.21 -17.88 17.38
CA VAL A 320 10.56 -16.85 18.22
C VAL A 320 9.07 -16.70 17.89
N LEU A 321 8.72 -16.62 16.60
CA LEU A 321 7.31 -16.49 16.18
C LEU A 321 6.47 -17.71 16.59
N ARG A 322 7.04 -18.93 16.54
CA ARG A 322 6.38 -20.15 17.05
C ARG A 322 6.15 -20.08 18.55
N GLN A 323 7.18 -19.71 19.32
CA GLN A 323 7.09 -19.60 20.77
C GLN A 323 6.02 -18.59 21.21
N GLN A 324 5.86 -17.50 20.45
CA GLN A 324 4.86 -16.47 20.71
C GLN A 324 3.46 -16.79 20.15
N GLY A 325 3.29 -17.91 19.44
CA GLY A 325 2.01 -18.28 18.84
C GLY A 325 1.58 -17.38 17.67
N LEU A 326 2.50 -16.65 17.04
CA LEU A 326 2.23 -15.72 15.94
C LEU A 326 2.15 -16.44 14.59
N ALA A 327 1.18 -17.35 14.45
CA ALA A 327 1.05 -18.23 13.28
C ALA A 327 0.91 -17.47 11.95
N ALA A 328 0.18 -16.34 11.94
CA ALA A 328 0.01 -15.54 10.73
C ALA A 328 1.34 -14.95 10.22
N HIS A 329 2.17 -14.46 11.14
CA HIS A 329 3.51 -13.91 10.87
C HIS A 329 4.51 -14.98 10.50
N LEU A 330 4.44 -16.12 11.18
CA LEU A 330 5.26 -17.29 10.86
C LEU A 330 5.02 -17.71 9.41
N GLU A 331 3.77 -17.82 8.97
CA GLU A 331 3.45 -18.18 7.58
C GLU A 331 4.06 -17.19 6.56
N LEU A 332 4.06 -15.89 6.87
CA LEU A 332 4.68 -14.86 6.03
C LEU A 332 6.19 -15.05 5.92
N LEU A 333 6.87 -15.28 7.05
CA LEU A 333 8.31 -15.57 7.07
C LEU A 333 8.63 -16.87 6.32
N LEU A 334 7.85 -17.93 6.51
CA LEU A 334 8.05 -19.20 5.82
C LEU A 334 7.81 -19.07 4.31
N ALA A 335 6.94 -18.17 3.85
CA ALA A 335 6.80 -17.88 2.43
C ALA A 335 8.08 -17.25 1.85
N VAL A 336 8.75 -16.35 2.60
CA VAL A 336 10.07 -15.82 2.21
C VAL A 336 11.12 -16.91 2.20
N VAL A 337 11.15 -17.78 3.20
CA VAL A 337 12.08 -18.94 3.20
C VAL A 337 11.89 -19.78 1.95
N ARG A 338 10.64 -20.06 1.54
CA ARG A 338 10.35 -20.80 0.30
C ARG A 338 10.80 -20.07 -0.96
N SER A 339 10.76 -18.73 -0.98
CA SER A 339 11.18 -17.96 -2.17
C SER A 339 12.70 -17.86 -2.31
N VAL A 340 13.46 -18.01 -1.21
CA VAL A 340 14.92 -17.89 -1.24
C VAL A 340 15.66 -19.22 -1.06
N MET A 341 14.98 -20.28 -0.62
CA MET A 341 15.61 -21.58 -0.39
C MET A 341 16.12 -22.22 -1.68
N ARG A 342 17.23 -22.95 -1.58
CA ARG A 342 17.74 -23.78 -2.67
C ARG A 342 17.03 -25.14 -2.66
N PRO A 343 16.78 -25.77 -3.83
CA PRO A 343 16.19 -27.10 -3.89
C PRO A 343 16.98 -28.11 -3.05
N GLY A 344 16.29 -28.81 -2.15
CA GLY A 344 16.89 -29.86 -1.30
C GLY A 344 17.80 -29.38 -0.16
N ASP A 345 17.90 -28.07 0.12
CA ASP A 345 18.74 -27.60 1.23
C ASP A 345 18.15 -27.97 2.60
N ALA A 346 18.90 -28.78 3.35
CA ALA A 346 18.44 -29.34 4.63
C ALA A 346 18.23 -28.26 5.71
N LEU A 347 19.03 -27.19 5.72
CA LEU A 347 18.89 -26.13 6.71
C LEU A 347 17.58 -25.38 6.47
N ALA A 348 17.28 -25.01 5.23
CA ALA A 348 16.02 -24.35 4.89
C ALA A 348 14.79 -25.24 5.19
N HIS A 349 14.86 -26.54 4.89
CA HIS A 349 13.78 -27.48 5.25
C HIS A 349 13.55 -27.54 6.76
N SER A 350 14.61 -27.53 7.57
CA SER A 350 14.47 -27.52 9.03
C SER A 350 13.72 -26.27 9.55
N VAL A 351 13.90 -25.11 8.90
CA VAL A 351 13.15 -23.89 9.22
C VAL A 351 11.67 -24.06 8.89
N LEU A 352 11.36 -24.62 7.71
CA LEU A 352 9.98 -24.86 7.27
C LEU A 352 9.25 -25.85 8.18
N GLU A 353 9.91 -26.93 8.56
CA GLU A 353 9.37 -28.02 9.39
C GLU A 353 9.33 -27.68 10.88
N GLY A 354 10.04 -26.63 11.31
CA GLY A 354 10.13 -26.25 12.71
C GLY A 354 11.07 -27.11 13.53
N THR A 355 12.04 -27.74 12.88
CA THR A 355 13.11 -28.56 13.47
C THR A 355 14.46 -27.83 13.47
N TYR A 356 14.50 -26.56 13.05
CA TYR A 356 15.68 -25.71 13.05
C TYR A 356 16.33 -25.63 14.45
N THR A 357 17.66 -25.70 14.48
CA THR A 357 18.48 -25.55 15.68
C THR A 357 19.77 -24.81 15.36
N GLU A 358 20.36 -24.18 16.37
CA GLU A 358 21.69 -23.55 16.27
C GLU A 358 22.76 -24.54 15.79
N ALA A 359 22.67 -25.81 16.22
CA ALA A 359 23.62 -26.84 15.81
C ALA A 359 23.54 -27.14 14.30
N ALA A 360 22.32 -27.17 13.73
CA ALA A 360 22.12 -27.36 12.30
C ALA A 360 22.66 -26.16 11.49
N TYR A 361 22.48 -24.93 11.98
CA TYR A 361 23.08 -23.73 11.41
C TYR A 361 24.62 -23.82 11.44
N GLN A 362 25.20 -24.08 12.61
CA GLN A 362 26.66 -24.12 12.79
C GLN A 362 27.31 -25.18 11.89
N GLN A 363 26.71 -26.37 11.79
CA GLN A 363 27.19 -27.42 10.89
C GLN A 363 27.26 -26.94 9.43
N ARG A 364 26.25 -26.18 8.97
CA ARG A 364 26.20 -25.66 7.61
C ARG A 364 27.17 -24.50 7.42
N ALA A 365 27.32 -23.62 8.41
CA ALA A 365 28.29 -22.53 8.41
C ALA A 365 29.74 -23.05 8.33
N ASP A 366 30.09 -24.07 9.12
CA ASP A 366 31.40 -24.72 9.09
C ASP A 366 31.69 -25.42 7.74
N ALA A 367 30.65 -25.95 7.09
CA ALA A 367 30.79 -26.49 5.72
C ALA A 367 31.04 -25.36 4.71
N ALA A 368 30.35 -24.23 4.83
CA ALA A 368 30.54 -23.07 3.96
C ALA A 368 31.96 -22.49 4.09
N LEU A 369 32.50 -22.36 5.32
CA LEU A 369 33.87 -21.87 5.58
C LEU A 369 34.96 -22.74 4.94
N ARG A 370 34.69 -24.03 4.72
CA ARG A 370 35.64 -24.95 4.06
C ARG A 370 35.66 -24.82 2.54
N LEU A 371 34.73 -24.07 1.93
CA LEU A 371 34.76 -23.80 0.50
C LEU A 371 35.96 -22.93 0.11
N PRO A 372 36.51 -23.10 -1.10
CA PRO A 372 37.61 -22.28 -1.58
C PRO A 372 37.15 -20.83 -1.83
N ASP A 373 38.06 -19.87 -1.64
CA ASP A 373 37.84 -18.47 -1.98
C ASP A 373 37.92 -18.18 -3.49
N ALA A 374 38.10 -19.21 -4.31
CA ALA A 374 38.12 -19.06 -5.75
C ALA A 374 36.76 -18.56 -6.27
N LEU A 375 36.81 -17.60 -7.19
CA LEU A 375 35.65 -17.17 -7.96
C LEU A 375 35.15 -18.35 -8.78
N PRO A 376 33.83 -18.63 -8.80
CA PRO A 376 33.28 -19.59 -9.75
C PRO A 376 33.66 -19.13 -11.18
N ARG A 377 34.23 -20.05 -11.97
CA ARG A 377 34.64 -19.80 -13.35
C ARG A 377 33.44 -19.64 -14.28
#